data_AF-A0A642C2C5-F1
#
_entry.id   AF-A0A642C2C5-F1
#
_cell.length_a   1.000
_cell.length_b   1.000
_cell.length_c   1.000
_cell.angle_alpha   90.00
_cell.angle_beta   90.00
_cell.angle_gamma   90.00
#
_symmetry.space_group_name_H-M   'P 1'
#
loop_
_entity.id
_entity.type
_entity.pdbx_description
1 polymer ?
#
loop_
_entity_poly.entity_id
_entity_poly.type
_entity_poly.pdbx_seq_one_letter_code
_entity_poly.pdbx_strand_id
1 'polypeptide(L)'
;MSTQYWEEEIEIMSREKLQELQLQRLKKTINIAANSPYYKEVFSKNGITGDSIQSLDDIRKIPFTTKSDMRANYPFGLVAGDMKRDGVRIHSSSGTTGNPTVIVHSQHDLDSWANLVARCLYMVGIRKTDVFQNSSGYGMFTGGLGFQY
;
A
#
# COMPACT_ATOMS: atom_id res chain seq x y z
N MET A 1 -15.19 -26.51 13.31
CA MET A 1 -15.03 -25.06 13.57
C MET A 1 -15.65 -24.34 12.39
N SER A 2 -16.55 -23.38 12.61
CA SER A 2 -17.08 -22.54 11.53
C SER A 2 -15.93 -21.68 11.00
N THR A 3 -15.49 -21.93 9.77
CA THR A 3 -14.45 -21.12 9.13
C THR A 3 -15.09 -19.82 8.68
N GLN A 4 -15.19 -18.87 9.61
CA GLN A 4 -15.62 -17.53 9.28
C GLN A 4 -14.43 -16.78 8.68
N TYR A 5 -14.69 -15.97 7.67
CA TYR A 5 -13.74 -15.08 7.00
C TYR A 5 -14.21 -13.64 7.20
N TRP A 6 -13.28 -12.68 7.17
CA TRP A 6 -13.60 -11.25 7.28
C TRP A 6 -14.19 -10.71 5.97
N GLU A 7 -13.58 -11.11 4.85
CA GLU A 7 -14.00 -10.83 3.47
C GLU A 7 -13.99 -12.13 2.68
N GLU A 8 -14.97 -12.99 2.95
CA GLU A 8 -15.11 -14.33 2.37
C GLU A 8 -14.87 -14.34 0.86
N GLU A 9 -15.55 -13.47 0.10
CA GLU A 9 -15.43 -13.40 -1.36
C GLU A 9 -13.98 -13.24 -1.86
N ILE A 10 -13.13 -12.51 -1.13
CA ILE A 10 -11.72 -12.30 -1.49
C ILE A 10 -10.85 -13.40 -0.90
N GLU A 11 -11.10 -13.82 0.34
CA GLU A 11 -10.27 -14.77 1.07
C GLU A 11 -10.38 -16.21 0.55
N ILE A 12 -11.52 -16.57 -0.05
CA ILE A 12 -11.74 -17.89 -0.68
C ILE A 12 -11.83 -17.82 -2.21
N MET A 13 -11.42 -16.69 -2.80
CA MET A 13 -11.38 -16.51 -4.24
C MET A 13 -10.54 -17.60 -4.93
N SER A 14 -11.03 -18.16 -6.05
CA SER A 14 -10.26 -19.12 -6.83
C SER A 14 -8.93 -18.51 -7.29
N ARG A 15 -7.92 -19.36 -7.51
CA ARG A 15 -6.59 -18.90 -7.92
C ARG A 15 -6.65 -18.11 -9.23
N GLU A 16 -7.46 -18.56 -10.18
CA GLU A 16 -7.62 -17.94 -11.49
C GLU A 16 -8.25 -16.55 -11.35
N LYS A 17 -9.31 -16.43 -10.54
CA LYS A 17 -9.97 -15.14 -10.27
C LYS A 17 -9.10 -14.18 -9.49
N LEU A 18 -8.31 -14.69 -8.54
CA LEU A 18 -7.33 -13.88 -7.82
C LEU A 18 -6.25 -13.33 -8.77
N GLN A 19 -5.77 -14.13 -9.72
CA GLN A 19 -4.79 -13.69 -10.71
C GLN A 19 -5.36 -12.64 -11.67
N GLU A 20 -6.62 -12.79 -12.08
CA GLU A 20 -7.34 -11.78 -12.88
C GLU A 20 -7.44 -10.44 -12.12
N LEU A 21 -7.85 -10.49 -10.85
CA LEU A 21 -7.94 -9.31 -9.98
C LEU A 21 -6.57 -8.66 -9.75
N GLN A 22 -5.54 -9.46 -9.51
CA GLN A 22 -4.16 -8.99 -9.31
C GLN A 22 -3.63 -8.29 -10.56
N LEU A 23 -3.87 -8.84 -11.75
CA LEU A 23 -3.44 -8.23 -13.02
C LEU A 23 -4.15 -6.89 -13.24
N GLN A 24 -5.47 -6.84 -13.03
CA GLN A 24 -6.22 -5.59 -13.13
C GLN A 24 -5.70 -4.52 -12.15
N ARG A 25 -5.48 -4.90 -10.88
CA ARG A 25 -4.97 -3.98 -9.86
C ARG A 25 -3.54 -3.53 -10.15
N LEU A 26 -2.66 -4.43 -10.64
CA LEU A 26 -1.30 -4.08 -11.03
C LEU A 26 -1.29 -3.01 -12.13
N LYS A 27 -2.08 -3.19 -13.20
CA LYS A 27 -2.23 -2.19 -14.27
C LYS A 27 -2.68 -0.84 -13.73
N LYS A 28 -3.70 -0.84 -12.87
CA LYS A 28 -4.21 0.37 -12.21
C LYS A 28 -3.13 1.04 -11.36
N THR A 29 -2.37 0.27 -10.58
CA THR A 29 -1.27 0.78 -9.74
C THR A 29 -0.18 1.42 -10.59
N ILE A 30 0.21 0.84 -11.72
CA ILE A 30 1.20 1.44 -12.64
C ILE A 30 0.69 2.78 -13.19
N ASN A 31 -0.56 2.83 -13.64
CA ASN A 31 -1.16 4.06 -14.16
C ASN A 31 -1.24 5.16 -13.08
N ILE A 32 -1.57 4.81 -11.83
CA ILE A 32 -1.56 5.76 -10.72
C ILE A 32 -0.13 6.21 -10.43
N ALA A 33 0.82 5.28 -10.27
CA ALA A 33 2.21 5.58 -9.92
C ALA A 33 2.87 6.53 -10.93
N ALA A 34 2.53 6.41 -12.23
CA ALA A 34 3.01 7.29 -13.30
C ALA A 34 2.68 8.78 -13.09
N ASN A 35 1.75 9.12 -12.19
CA ASN A 35 1.45 10.50 -11.81
C ASN A 35 2.47 11.09 -10.83
N SER A 36 3.26 10.26 -10.13
CA SER A 36 4.34 10.76 -9.27
C SER A 36 5.55 11.20 -10.09
N PRO A 37 6.27 12.27 -9.68
CA PRO A 37 7.48 12.71 -10.36
C PRO A 37 8.52 11.59 -10.56
N TYR A 38 8.79 10.82 -9.51
CA TYR A 38 9.78 9.74 -9.54
C TYR A 38 9.39 8.62 -10.53
N TYR A 39 8.21 8.03 -10.40
CA TYR A 39 7.84 6.91 -11.27
C TYR A 39 7.55 7.36 -12.69
N LYS A 40 7.13 8.61 -12.94
CA LYS A 40 7.03 9.15 -14.29
C LYS A 40 8.36 9.05 -15.03
N GLU A 41 9.46 9.42 -14.36
CA GLU A 41 10.80 9.32 -14.93
C GLU A 41 11.25 7.87 -15.11
N VAL A 42 11.11 7.04 -14.07
CA VAL A 42 11.49 5.61 -14.11
C VAL A 42 10.74 4.88 -15.21
N PHE A 43 9.43 5.07 -15.31
CA PHE A 43 8.60 4.40 -16.30
C PHE A 43 8.87 4.89 -17.71
N SER A 44 9.04 6.20 -17.91
CA SER A 44 9.39 6.74 -19.24
C SER A 44 10.73 6.21 -19.73
N LYS A 45 11.74 6.08 -18.87
CA LYS A 45 13.06 5.54 -19.23
C LYS A 45 13.05 4.06 -19.60
N ASN A 46 12.11 3.30 -19.05
CA ASN A 46 12.01 1.85 -19.24
C ASN A 46 10.84 1.42 -20.14
N GLY A 47 10.09 2.37 -20.72
CA GLY A 47 8.93 2.09 -21.57
C GLY A 47 7.77 1.39 -20.84
N ILE A 48 7.59 1.67 -19.54
CA ILE A 48 6.57 1.03 -18.72
C ILE A 48 5.27 1.85 -18.74
N THR A 49 4.17 1.18 -19.06
CA THR A 49 2.80 1.70 -18.96
C THR A 49 1.88 0.61 -18.44
N GLY A 50 0.65 0.95 -18.03
CA GLY A 50 -0.35 -0.08 -17.69
C GLY A 50 -0.59 -1.07 -18.85
N ASP A 51 -0.50 -0.61 -20.09
CA ASP A 51 -0.65 -1.45 -21.30
C ASP A 51 0.59 -2.28 -21.61
N SER A 52 1.77 -1.94 -21.07
CA SER A 52 2.97 -2.78 -21.22
C SER A 52 2.92 -4.07 -20.38
N ILE A 53 2.01 -4.12 -19.40
CA ILE A 53 1.78 -5.27 -18.51
C ILE A 53 0.67 -6.12 -19.12
N GLN A 54 0.97 -7.33 -19.58
CA GLN A 54 -0.01 -8.24 -20.19
C GLN A 54 -0.26 -9.49 -19.33
N SER A 55 0.64 -9.77 -18.40
CA SER A 55 0.56 -10.88 -17.45
C SER A 55 1.13 -10.48 -16.09
N LEU A 56 0.90 -11.30 -15.06
CA LEU A 56 1.54 -11.09 -13.75
C LEU A 56 3.07 -11.24 -13.81
N ASP A 57 3.59 -12.02 -14.77
CA ASP A 57 5.03 -12.22 -14.92
C ASP A 57 5.77 -10.96 -15.40
N ASP A 58 5.05 -10.03 -16.02
CA ASP A 58 5.58 -8.73 -16.47
C ASP A 58 5.97 -7.80 -15.32
N ILE A 59 5.62 -8.13 -14.07
CA ILE A 59 6.13 -7.43 -12.89
C ILE A 59 7.67 -7.40 -12.87
N ARG A 60 8.34 -8.40 -13.47
CA ARG A 60 9.80 -8.48 -13.60
C ARG A 60 10.41 -7.41 -14.52
N LYS A 61 9.60 -6.76 -15.35
CA LYS A 61 10.04 -5.63 -16.20
C LYS A 61 10.17 -4.33 -15.40
N ILE A 62 9.57 -4.26 -14.22
CA ILE A 62 9.55 -3.05 -13.40
C ILE A 62 10.84 -3.00 -12.57
N PRO A 63 11.67 -1.94 -12.69
CA PRO A 63 12.84 -1.75 -11.85
C PRO A 63 12.47 -1.67 -10.37
N PHE A 64 13.35 -2.18 -9.52
CA PHE A 64 13.17 -2.05 -8.08
C PHE A 64 13.23 -0.58 -7.63
N THR A 65 12.36 -0.21 -6.71
CA THR A 65 12.48 1.03 -5.93
C THR A 65 13.21 0.74 -4.64
N THR A 66 14.28 1.49 -4.38
CA THR A 66 15.13 1.31 -3.20
C THR A 66 14.89 2.40 -2.17
N LYS A 67 15.38 2.18 -0.95
CA LYS A 67 15.37 3.23 0.09
C LYS A 67 16.19 4.46 -0.31
N SER A 68 17.18 4.31 -1.21
CA SER A 68 17.95 5.45 -1.72
C SER A 68 17.08 6.35 -2.60
N ASP A 69 16.26 5.76 -3.47
CA ASP A 69 15.32 6.49 -4.32
C ASP A 69 14.32 7.29 -3.49
N MET A 70 13.78 6.66 -2.44
CA MET A 70 12.84 7.32 -1.52
C MET A 70 13.47 8.54 -0.83
N ARG A 71 14.75 8.44 -0.42
CA ARG A 71 15.46 9.55 0.22
C ARG A 71 15.81 10.67 -0.75
N ALA A 72 16.19 10.33 -1.99
CA ALA A 72 16.51 11.31 -3.03
C ALA A 72 15.30 12.14 -3.46
N ASN A 73 14.09 11.61 -3.26
CA ASN A 73 12.83 12.23 -3.63
C ASN A 73 12.04 12.78 -2.41
N TYR A 74 12.72 13.00 -1.29
CA TYR A 74 12.12 13.63 -0.11
C TYR A 74 11.64 15.06 -0.41
N PRO A 75 10.54 15.54 0.19
CA PRO A 75 9.60 14.77 1.01
C PRO A 75 8.52 14.03 0.21
N PHE A 76 8.12 14.53 -0.96
CA PHE A 76 6.87 14.11 -1.62
C PHE A 76 7.04 13.64 -3.08
N GLY A 77 8.27 13.41 -3.56
CA GLY A 77 8.51 13.06 -4.97
C GLY A 77 7.96 11.69 -5.41
N LEU A 78 7.53 10.84 -4.48
CA LEU A 78 6.83 9.57 -4.74
C LEU A 78 5.31 9.68 -4.63
N VAL A 79 4.77 10.83 -4.21
CA VAL A 79 3.31 11.00 -4.07
C VAL A 79 2.69 11.08 -5.46
N ALA A 80 1.75 10.16 -5.73
CA ALA A 80 1.07 10.04 -7.01
C ALA A 80 -0.34 10.67 -7.04
N GLY A 81 -0.93 10.93 -5.86
CA GLY A 81 -2.24 11.55 -5.72
C GLY A 81 -2.15 13.08 -5.57
N ASP A 82 -3.31 13.74 -5.58
CA ASP A 82 -3.40 15.16 -5.25
C ASP A 82 -3.36 15.33 -3.73
N MET A 83 -2.15 15.52 -3.19
CA MET A 83 -1.95 15.67 -1.74
C MET A 83 -2.75 16.82 -1.13
N LYS A 84 -2.98 17.92 -1.87
CA LYS A 84 -3.69 19.08 -1.32
C LYS A 84 -5.17 18.80 -1.13
N ARG A 85 -5.75 18.00 -2.02
CA ARG A 85 -7.17 17.65 -2.00
C ARG A 85 -7.44 16.41 -1.17
N ASP A 86 -6.62 15.38 -1.32
CA ASP A 86 -6.94 14.02 -0.89
C ASP A 86 -6.08 13.58 0.32
N GLY A 87 -4.95 14.23 0.59
CA GLY A 87 -4.01 13.82 1.64
C GLY A 87 -4.50 14.13 3.06
N VAL A 88 -4.73 13.10 3.87
CA VAL A 88 -5.30 13.21 5.24
C VAL A 88 -4.38 12.67 6.34
N ARG A 89 -3.30 11.98 5.99
CA ARG A 89 -2.32 11.47 6.96
C ARG A 89 -0.91 11.47 6.40
N ILE A 90 0.05 11.80 7.26
CA ILE A 90 1.47 11.61 7.00
C ILE A 90 2.07 10.71 8.06
N HIS A 91 2.78 9.69 7.62
CA HIS A 91 3.65 8.86 8.45
C HIS A 91 5.11 9.04 8.00
N SER A 92 6.04 8.71 8.89
CA SER A 92 7.45 8.69 8.55
C SER A 92 8.20 7.56 9.25
N SER A 93 9.22 7.04 8.58
CA SER A 93 10.15 6.09 9.20
C SER A 93 11.09 6.80 10.17
N SER A 94 11.60 6.10 11.19
CA SER A 94 12.49 6.62 12.24
C SER A 94 13.85 7.17 11.77
N GLY A 95 14.13 7.18 10.46
CA GLY A 95 15.22 7.98 9.87
C GLY A 95 16.61 7.72 10.46
N THR A 96 16.98 6.48 10.76
CA THR A 96 18.26 6.16 11.42
C THR A 96 19.51 6.48 10.59
N THR A 97 19.37 6.79 9.30
CA THR A 97 20.50 7.04 8.36
C THR A 97 20.31 8.31 7.52
N GLY A 98 19.65 9.35 8.04
CA GLY A 98 19.43 10.63 7.34
C GLY A 98 17.95 10.98 7.16
N ASN A 99 17.59 11.61 6.03
CA ASN A 99 16.22 12.06 5.77
C ASN A 99 15.21 10.91 5.91
N PRO A 100 14.15 11.08 6.73
CA PRO A 100 13.14 10.04 6.91
C PRO A 100 12.35 9.86 5.62
N THR A 101 11.94 8.62 5.33
CA THR A 101 10.96 8.37 4.29
C THR A 101 9.59 8.83 4.75
N VAL A 102 8.91 9.64 3.94
CA VAL A 102 7.56 10.15 4.18
C VAL A 102 6.55 9.31 3.40
N ILE A 103 5.43 9.00 4.05
CA ILE A 103 4.31 8.27 3.46
C ILE A 103 3.08 9.14 3.64
N VAL A 104 2.33 9.35 2.55
CA VAL A 104 1.10 10.14 2.55
C VAL A 104 -0.06 9.20 2.25
N HIS A 105 -1.15 9.33 3.00
CA HIS A 105 -2.37 8.56 2.79
C HIS A 105 -3.55 9.48 2.49
N SER A 106 -4.35 9.07 1.52
CA SER A 106 -5.72 9.55 1.35
C SER A 106 -6.68 8.85 2.33
N GLN A 107 -7.92 9.34 2.43
CA GLN A 107 -8.94 8.67 3.24
C GLN A 107 -9.17 7.22 2.76
N HIS A 108 -9.21 7.00 1.44
CA HIS A 108 -9.36 5.68 0.87
C HIS A 108 -8.20 4.72 1.25
N ASP A 109 -6.98 5.25 1.35
CA ASP A 109 -5.83 4.45 1.77
C ASP A 109 -5.94 4.06 3.25
N LEU A 110 -6.46 4.95 4.10
CA LEU A 110 -6.70 4.65 5.52
C LEU A 110 -7.81 3.61 5.70
N ASP A 111 -8.92 3.75 4.97
CA ASP A 111 -10.03 2.78 5.03
C ASP A 111 -9.57 1.40 4.55
N SER A 112 -8.75 1.37 3.48
CA SER A 112 -8.16 0.13 2.98
C SER A 112 -7.19 -0.49 3.99
N TRP A 113 -6.38 0.33 4.65
CA TRP A 113 -5.45 -0.12 5.69
C TRP A 113 -6.20 -0.69 6.91
N ALA A 114 -7.20 0.02 7.41
CA ALA A 114 -8.07 -0.42 8.50
C ALA A 114 -8.68 -1.80 8.20
N ASN A 115 -9.25 -1.95 7.00
CA ASN A 115 -9.86 -3.20 6.57
C ASN A 115 -8.84 -4.36 6.48
N LEU A 116 -7.63 -4.11 5.96
CA LEU A 116 -6.57 -5.12 5.91
C LEU A 116 -6.06 -5.51 7.30
N VAL A 117 -5.94 -4.55 8.22
CA VAL A 117 -5.56 -4.84 9.62
C VAL A 117 -6.65 -5.63 10.32
N ALA A 118 -7.92 -5.26 10.15
CA ALA A 118 -9.06 -6.01 10.67
C ALA A 118 -9.07 -7.46 10.15
N ARG A 119 -8.82 -7.67 8.85
CA ARG A 119 -8.66 -9.00 8.26
C ARG A 119 -7.52 -9.80 8.93
N CYS A 120 -6.36 -9.18 9.16
CA CYS A 120 -5.24 -9.80 9.86
C CYS A 120 -5.59 -10.21 11.30
N LEU A 121 -6.24 -9.33 12.06
CA LEU A 121 -6.69 -9.62 13.42
C LEU A 121 -7.71 -10.77 13.43
N TYR A 122 -8.65 -10.75 12.48
CA TYR A 122 -9.66 -11.77 12.34
C TYR A 122 -9.05 -13.16 12.05
N MET A 123 -8.04 -13.22 11.16
CA MET A 123 -7.31 -14.44 10.82
C MET A 123 -6.62 -15.08 12.03
N VAL A 124 -6.14 -14.28 12.99
CA VAL A 124 -5.49 -14.78 14.22
C VAL A 124 -6.46 -15.03 15.38
N GLY A 125 -7.77 -15.02 15.11
CA GLY A 125 -8.79 -15.40 16.08
C GLY A 125 -9.41 -14.24 16.86
N ILE A 126 -8.97 -13.00 16.63
CA ILE A 126 -9.56 -11.83 17.30
C ILE A 126 -10.98 -11.61 16.76
N ARG A 127 -11.91 -11.30 17.66
CA ARG A 127 -13.32 -11.06 17.37
C ARG A 127 -13.77 -9.73 17.98
N LYS A 128 -14.92 -9.24 17.50
CA LYS A 128 -15.53 -7.98 17.95
C LYS A 128 -15.85 -7.91 19.45
N THR A 129 -15.85 -9.06 20.14
CA THR A 129 -16.08 -9.19 21.59
C THR A 129 -14.81 -9.05 22.41
N ASP A 130 -13.64 -9.10 21.77
CA ASP A 130 -12.37 -9.14 22.47
C ASP A 130 -11.90 -7.73 22.83
N VAL A 131 -11.21 -7.64 23.97
CA VAL A 131 -10.52 -6.40 24.37
C VAL A 131 -9.09 -6.47 23.86
N PHE A 132 -8.72 -5.55 22.97
CA PHE A 132 -7.38 -5.51 22.36
C PHE A 132 -6.52 -4.40 23.00
N GLN A 133 -5.41 -4.79 23.62
CA GLN A 133 -4.41 -3.83 24.11
C GLN A 133 -3.38 -3.53 23.02
N ASN A 134 -3.46 -2.35 22.39
CA ASN A 134 -2.42 -1.89 21.49
C ASN A 134 -1.27 -1.24 22.27
N SER A 135 -0.14 -1.94 22.38
CA SER A 135 1.07 -1.45 23.03
C SER A 135 2.05 -0.74 22.09
N SER A 136 1.69 -0.59 20.80
CA SER A 136 2.55 0.07 19.83
C SER A 136 2.59 1.58 20.04
N GLY A 137 3.74 2.19 19.76
CA GLY A 137 3.89 3.64 19.86
C GLY A 137 3.00 4.40 18.88
N TYR A 138 2.34 5.44 19.38
CA TYR A 138 1.49 6.36 18.59
C TYR A 138 2.29 7.60 18.18
N GLY A 139 2.23 7.96 16.90
CA GLY A 139 2.95 9.11 16.35
C GLY A 139 3.26 8.93 14.87
N MET A 140 4.42 9.39 14.42
CA MET A 140 4.82 9.29 13.01
C MET A 140 5.01 7.85 12.52
N PHE A 141 5.33 6.93 13.43
CA PHE A 141 5.44 5.51 13.13
C PHE A 141 4.06 4.90 12.82
N THR A 142 3.99 4.02 11.82
CA THR A 142 2.74 3.42 11.33
C THR A 142 2.13 2.39 12.30
N GLY A 143 2.92 1.79 13.19
CA GLY A 143 2.46 0.68 14.04
C GLY A 143 1.27 1.02 14.93
N GLY A 144 1.38 2.02 15.81
CA GLY A 144 0.31 2.37 16.75
C GLY A 144 -0.99 2.76 16.05
N LEU A 145 -0.91 3.74 15.15
CA LEU A 145 -2.08 4.23 14.43
C LEU A 145 -2.68 3.19 13.48
N GLY A 146 -1.90 2.25 12.97
CA GLY A 146 -2.39 1.21 12.07
C GLY A 146 -3.48 0.31 12.62
N PHE A 147 -3.54 0.14 13.95
CA PHE A 147 -4.61 -0.61 14.62
C PHE A 147 -5.79 0.27 15.06
N GLN A 148 -5.75 1.59 14.82
CA GLN A 148 -6.77 2.52 15.32
C GLN A 148 -7.79 2.95 14.24
N TYR A 149 -7.42 2.91 12.96
CA TYR A 149 -8.32 3.31 11.87
C TYR A 149 -9.49 2.35 11.70
#